data_AF-A0A382IAG8-F1
#
_entry.id   AF-A0A382IAG8-F1
#
_cell.length_a   1.000
_cell.length_b   1.000
_cell.length_c   1.000
_cell.angle_alpha   90.00
_cell.angle_beta   90.00
_cell.angle_gamma   90.00
#
_symmetry.space_group_name_H-M   'P 1'
#
loop_
_entity.id
_entity.type
_entity.pdbx_description
1 polymer ?
#
loop_
_entity_poly.entity_id
_entity_poly.type
_entity_poly.pdbx_seq_one_letter_code
_entity_poly.pdbx_strand_id
1 'polypeptide(L)'
;VNFKDILFMPVDIPKFDRCSDLIDDFTVDWETPKAEYDVRGQLFLNKKSNYEISTPKDGLTSSQLSVIEYCKKYLPFTDYINIKIHHIQKTGMEMHVDFGDPTKNPELYKHTQEHEPCGFRMVIQGTKSGDVAVTNNNDEIIVPRMAEDTDWYAISHTGTLHGTPSNIDNIKDRYVLFVQGWVDKEKHAELISKSINKYKDLIVKK
;
A
#
# COMPACT_ATOMS: atom_id res chain seq x y z
N VAL A 1 3.82 19.68 -9.37
CA VAL A 1 2.99 19.09 -8.29
C VAL A 1 3.91 18.85 -7.11
N ASN A 2 3.60 19.38 -5.93
CA ASN A 2 4.36 19.02 -4.72
C ASN A 2 3.93 17.62 -4.29
N PHE A 3 4.89 16.70 -4.11
CA PHE A 3 4.56 15.29 -3.84
C PHE A 3 3.79 15.12 -2.54
N LYS A 4 4.08 15.95 -1.53
CA LYS A 4 3.42 15.91 -0.22
C LYS A 4 1.94 16.31 -0.24
N ASP A 5 1.45 16.85 -1.36
CA ASP A 5 0.03 17.20 -1.53
C ASP A 5 -0.77 16.05 -2.14
N ILE A 6 -0.11 14.95 -2.53
CA ILE A 6 -0.75 13.78 -3.14
C ILE A 6 -1.31 12.87 -2.04
N LEU A 7 -2.63 12.68 -2.05
CA LEU A 7 -3.33 11.75 -1.17
C LEU A 7 -3.41 10.35 -1.78
N PHE A 8 -3.60 10.28 -3.09
CA PHE A 8 -3.64 9.05 -3.86
C PHE A 8 -3.12 9.30 -5.27
N MET A 9 -2.35 8.36 -5.81
CA MET A 9 -2.05 8.33 -7.23
C MET A 9 -1.80 6.90 -7.73
N PRO A 10 -2.20 6.57 -8.98
CA PRO A 10 -1.65 5.41 -9.68
C PRO A 10 -0.14 5.57 -9.88
N VAL A 11 0.59 4.46 -9.88
CA VAL A 11 2.07 4.45 -9.97
C VAL A 11 2.51 3.61 -11.16
N ASP A 12 3.48 4.12 -11.92
CA ASP A 12 3.94 3.54 -13.18
C ASP A 12 4.99 2.44 -12.98
N ILE A 13 4.55 1.33 -12.40
CA ILE A 13 5.34 0.12 -12.18
C ILE A 13 4.83 -0.99 -13.12
N PRO A 14 5.70 -1.77 -13.79
CA PRO A 14 5.29 -2.89 -14.65
C PRO A 14 4.47 -3.92 -13.89
N LYS A 15 3.46 -4.54 -14.50
CA LYS A 15 2.63 -5.55 -13.80
C LYS A 15 3.46 -6.73 -13.27
N PHE A 16 3.07 -7.23 -12.10
CA PHE A 16 3.57 -8.51 -11.60
C PHE A 16 2.80 -9.65 -12.28
N ASP A 17 3.51 -10.63 -12.82
CA ASP A 17 2.96 -11.68 -13.68
C ASP A 17 2.52 -12.94 -12.92
N ARG A 18 2.77 -13.01 -11.61
CA ARG A 18 2.45 -14.18 -10.77
C ARG A 18 1.41 -13.87 -9.69
N CYS A 19 0.48 -12.95 -9.97
CA CYS A 19 -0.59 -12.61 -9.02
C CYS A 19 -1.45 -13.82 -8.65
N SER A 20 -1.79 -14.71 -9.60
CA SER A 20 -2.54 -15.94 -9.31
C SER A 20 -1.81 -16.85 -8.33
N ASP A 21 -0.50 -17.04 -8.54
CA ASP A 21 0.31 -17.89 -7.67
C ASP A 21 0.37 -17.34 -6.23
N LEU A 22 0.35 -16.01 -6.06
CA LEU A 22 0.28 -15.40 -4.72
C LEU A 22 -1.05 -15.67 -4.02
N ILE A 23 -2.15 -15.76 -4.76
CA ILE A 23 -3.46 -16.11 -4.21
C ILE A 23 -3.47 -17.59 -3.82
N ASP A 24 -2.98 -18.47 -4.69
CA ASP A 24 -2.91 -19.91 -4.44
C ASP A 24 -2.01 -20.24 -3.23
N ASP A 25 -0.89 -19.50 -3.07
CA ASP A 25 0.06 -19.65 -1.97
C ASP A 25 -0.32 -18.82 -0.71
N PHE A 26 -1.47 -18.14 -0.69
CA PHE A 26 -1.85 -17.28 0.42
C PHE A 26 -2.16 -18.10 1.68
N THR A 27 -1.49 -17.74 2.78
CA THR A 27 -1.76 -18.28 4.11
C THR A 27 -2.05 -17.15 5.09
N VAL A 28 -2.93 -17.39 6.05
CA VAL A 28 -3.26 -16.38 7.08
C VAL A 28 -2.23 -16.45 8.20
N ASP A 29 -1.40 -15.42 8.32
CA ASP A 29 -0.51 -15.23 9.47
C ASP A 29 -1.21 -14.48 10.62
N TRP A 30 -2.18 -13.63 10.30
CA TRP A 30 -2.95 -12.86 11.27
C TRP A 30 -4.34 -12.50 10.76
N GLU A 31 -5.26 -12.33 11.71
CA GLU A 31 -6.60 -11.80 11.54
C GLU A 31 -6.85 -10.88 12.73
N THR A 32 -7.59 -9.79 12.51
CA THR A 32 -7.94 -8.86 13.59
C THR A 32 -9.32 -9.19 14.13
N PRO A 33 -9.52 -9.20 15.47
CA PRO A 33 -10.83 -9.43 16.06
C PRO A 33 -11.73 -8.18 16.05
N LYS A 34 -11.21 -7.05 15.57
CA LYS A 34 -11.90 -5.76 15.54
C LYS A 34 -12.95 -5.75 14.43
N ALA A 35 -14.20 -5.42 14.79
CA ALA A 35 -15.31 -5.37 13.83
C ALA A 35 -15.11 -4.30 12.75
N GLU A 36 -14.32 -3.27 13.05
CA GLU A 36 -13.95 -2.17 12.15
C GLU A 36 -12.98 -2.62 11.02
N TYR A 37 -12.47 -3.85 11.08
CA TYR A 37 -11.48 -4.39 10.17
C TYR A 37 -11.81 -5.83 9.76
N ASP A 38 -12.49 -5.99 8.63
CA ASP A 38 -12.76 -7.28 7.99
C ASP A 38 -11.61 -7.63 7.05
N VAL A 39 -10.44 -7.94 7.65
CA VAL A 39 -9.19 -8.18 6.93
C VAL A 39 -8.35 -9.28 7.59
N ARG A 40 -7.78 -10.14 6.75
CA ARG A 40 -6.76 -11.13 7.10
C ARG A 40 -5.46 -10.76 6.42
N GLY A 41 -4.33 -11.21 6.95
CA GLY A 41 -3.06 -10.91 6.31
C GLY A 41 -2.00 -11.98 6.41
N GLN A 42 -1.09 -11.87 5.46
CA GLN A 42 0.12 -12.68 5.34
C GLN A 42 1.31 -11.74 5.33
N LEU A 43 2.30 -12.00 6.18
CA LEU A 43 3.57 -11.28 6.21
C LEU A 43 4.58 -12.01 5.33
N PHE A 44 5.40 -11.29 4.59
CA PHE A 44 6.54 -11.88 3.88
C PHE A 44 7.87 -11.62 4.57
N LEU A 45 7.90 -10.64 5.48
CA LEU A 45 9.04 -10.34 6.33
C LEU A 45 8.76 -10.76 7.77
N ASN A 46 9.83 -10.96 8.54
CA ASN A 46 9.73 -11.26 9.96
C ASN A 46 9.00 -10.13 10.70
N LYS A 47 8.10 -10.49 11.62
CA LYS A 47 7.40 -9.48 12.43
C LYS A 47 8.40 -8.81 13.37
N LYS A 48 8.51 -7.49 13.26
CA LYS A 48 9.30 -6.65 14.16
C LYS A 48 8.40 -5.63 14.84
N SER A 49 8.81 -5.18 16.02
CA SER A 49 8.13 -4.10 16.74
C SER A 49 8.60 -2.76 16.19
N ASN A 50 7.83 -1.69 16.45
CA ASN A 50 8.30 -0.31 16.25
C ASN A 50 8.86 0.00 14.84
N TYR A 51 8.31 -0.62 13.80
CA TYR A 51 8.69 -0.38 12.40
C TYR A 51 10.20 -0.55 12.13
N GLU A 52 10.86 -1.49 12.82
CA GLU A 52 12.25 -1.83 12.54
C GLU A 52 12.41 -2.47 11.14
N ILE A 53 13.60 -2.30 10.55
CA ILE A 53 13.98 -2.98 9.31
C ILE A 53 13.86 -4.50 9.54
N SER A 54 13.28 -5.17 8.55
CA SER A 54 13.00 -6.60 8.63
C SER A 54 13.60 -7.36 7.44
N THR A 55 13.73 -8.66 7.63
CA THR A 55 14.26 -9.61 6.64
C THR A 55 13.16 -10.59 6.22
N PRO A 56 13.26 -11.18 5.02
CA PRO A 56 12.33 -12.23 4.59
C PRO A 56 12.18 -13.35 5.63
N LYS A 57 10.96 -13.89 5.77
CA LYS A 57 10.72 -15.10 6.56
C LYS A 57 11.36 -16.31 5.88
N ASP A 58 11.62 -17.34 6.67
CA ASP A 58 11.95 -18.66 6.14
C ASP A 58 10.70 -19.34 5.55
N GLY A 59 10.90 -20.32 4.66
CA GLY A 59 9.83 -21.16 4.14
C GLY A 59 8.86 -20.48 3.15
N LEU A 60 9.22 -19.30 2.63
CA LEU A 60 8.43 -18.63 1.60
C LEU A 60 8.39 -19.44 0.31
N THR A 61 7.23 -19.44 -0.36
CA THR A 61 7.07 -20.11 -1.65
C THR A 61 7.82 -19.36 -2.77
N SER A 62 7.90 -19.97 -3.95
CA SER A 62 8.53 -19.35 -5.12
C SER A 62 7.85 -18.04 -5.51
N SER A 63 6.50 -17.96 -5.45
CA SER A 63 5.76 -16.75 -5.80
C SER A 63 6.02 -15.62 -4.79
N GLN A 64 6.06 -15.95 -3.50
CA GLN A 64 6.33 -15.02 -2.40
C GLN A 64 7.76 -14.47 -2.45
N LEU A 65 8.75 -15.31 -2.76
CA LEU A 65 10.11 -14.84 -3.02
C LEU A 65 10.18 -13.95 -4.27
N SER A 66 9.45 -14.31 -5.33
CA SER A 66 9.42 -13.54 -6.58
C SER A 66 8.85 -12.14 -6.38
N VAL A 67 7.78 -11.98 -5.58
CA VAL A 67 7.21 -10.66 -5.32
C VAL A 67 8.11 -9.80 -4.43
N ILE A 68 8.89 -10.38 -3.51
CA ILE A 68 9.93 -9.65 -2.77
C ILE A 68 10.99 -9.10 -3.71
N GLU A 69 11.53 -9.93 -4.61
CA GLU A 69 12.55 -9.49 -5.57
C GLU A 69 12.01 -8.47 -6.58
N TYR A 70 10.76 -8.65 -7.01
CA TYR A 70 10.06 -7.66 -7.83
C TYR A 70 9.94 -6.31 -7.10
N CYS A 71 9.54 -6.31 -5.82
CA CYS A 71 9.50 -5.10 -4.99
C CYS A 71 10.88 -4.45 -4.90
N LYS A 72 11.94 -5.22 -4.61
CA LYS A 72 13.33 -4.73 -4.58
C LYS A 72 13.78 -4.08 -5.88
N LYS A 73 13.30 -4.61 -7.01
CA LYS A 73 13.67 -4.13 -8.34
C LYS A 73 12.97 -2.82 -8.70
N TYR A 74 11.70 -2.65 -8.32
CA TYR A 74 10.87 -1.57 -8.85
C TYR A 74 10.41 -0.53 -7.82
N LEU A 75 10.41 -0.84 -6.52
CA LEU A 75 10.03 0.10 -5.48
C LEU A 75 11.24 0.90 -4.97
N PRO A 76 11.03 2.15 -4.57
CA PRO A 76 12.10 3.06 -4.21
C PRO A 76 12.47 2.91 -2.72
N PHE A 77 12.81 1.71 -2.28
CA PHE A 77 13.21 1.45 -0.90
C PHE A 77 14.64 0.92 -0.81
N THR A 78 15.42 1.43 0.14
CA THR A 78 16.73 0.88 0.52
C THR A 78 16.57 -0.32 1.43
N ASP A 79 15.64 -0.22 2.38
CA ASP A 79 15.40 -1.19 3.44
C ASP A 79 13.91 -1.40 3.63
N TYR A 80 13.51 -2.65 3.85
CA TYR A 80 12.10 -3.01 3.98
C TYR A 80 11.71 -3.21 5.43
N ILE A 81 10.54 -2.69 5.79
CA ILE A 81 9.93 -2.84 7.11
C ILE A 81 8.76 -3.82 7.01
N ASN A 82 7.95 -3.66 5.95
CA ASN A 82 6.80 -4.51 5.72
C ASN A 82 6.63 -4.82 4.24
N ILE A 83 6.45 -6.10 3.94
CA ILE A 83 5.84 -6.56 2.69
C ILE A 83 4.78 -7.56 3.15
N LYS A 84 3.52 -7.25 2.90
CA LYS A 84 2.40 -8.09 3.35
C LYS A 84 1.25 -8.05 2.36
N ILE A 85 0.47 -9.11 2.35
CA ILE A 85 -0.82 -9.15 1.66
C ILE A 85 -1.92 -8.90 2.70
N HIS A 86 -2.84 -8.01 2.36
CA HIS A 86 -4.15 -7.90 2.99
C HIS A 86 -5.18 -8.61 2.11
N HIS A 87 -5.80 -9.65 2.63
CA HIS A 87 -7.05 -10.19 2.10
C HIS A 87 -8.21 -9.43 2.77
N ILE A 88 -8.75 -8.48 2.02
CA ILE A 88 -9.86 -7.62 2.41
C ILE A 88 -11.15 -8.37 2.11
N GLN A 89 -11.91 -8.65 3.17
CA GLN A 89 -13.16 -9.38 3.11
C GLN A 89 -14.33 -8.40 2.86
N LYS A 90 -15.57 -8.76 3.22
CA LYS A 90 -16.80 -8.13 2.71
C LYS A 90 -16.92 -6.65 3.02
N THR A 91 -16.63 -6.25 4.26
CA THR A 91 -16.84 -4.86 4.73
C THR A 91 -15.57 -4.03 4.72
N GLY A 92 -14.43 -4.67 4.47
CA GLY A 92 -13.13 -4.01 4.37
C GLY A 92 -12.63 -3.38 5.66
N MET A 93 -12.03 -2.19 5.57
CA MET A 93 -11.41 -1.52 6.72
C MET A 93 -12.01 -0.14 6.90
N GLU A 94 -12.34 0.24 8.14
CA GLU A 94 -12.70 1.63 8.45
C GLU A 94 -11.58 2.61 8.08
N MET A 95 -11.93 3.89 7.99
CA MET A 95 -11.02 4.98 7.67
C MET A 95 -9.92 5.09 8.75
N HIS A 96 -8.65 4.95 8.35
CA HIS A 96 -7.49 4.96 9.24
C HIS A 96 -6.25 5.56 8.57
N VAL A 97 -5.20 5.79 9.37
CA VAL A 97 -3.86 6.17 8.91
C VAL A 97 -2.91 5.02 9.25
N ASP A 98 -2.13 4.55 8.27
CA ASP A 98 -1.24 3.39 8.44
C ASP A 98 -0.18 3.64 9.50
N PHE A 99 0.50 4.80 9.43
CA PHE A 99 1.58 5.17 10.33
C PHE A 99 1.24 6.47 11.04
N GLY A 100 0.26 6.40 11.96
CA GLY A 100 -0.25 7.57 12.70
C GLY A 100 0.39 7.83 14.06
N ASP A 101 1.22 6.91 14.58
CA ASP A 101 1.91 7.08 15.87
C ASP A 101 3.40 7.41 15.67
N PRO A 102 3.79 8.70 15.72
CA PRO A 102 5.17 9.12 15.54
C PRO A 102 6.11 8.63 16.64
N THR A 103 5.59 8.19 17.79
CA THR A 103 6.41 7.77 18.93
C THR A 103 7.03 6.39 18.74
N LYS A 104 6.48 5.56 17.85
CA LYS A 104 6.98 4.20 17.59
C LYS A 104 8.35 4.20 16.94
N ASN A 105 8.56 5.09 15.97
CA ASN A 105 9.84 5.26 15.29
C ASN A 105 9.93 6.71 14.76
N PRO A 106 10.37 7.66 15.59
CA PRO A 106 10.37 9.08 15.23
C PRO A 106 11.22 9.43 14.01
N GLU A 107 12.35 8.74 13.83
CA GLU A 107 13.25 8.96 12.70
C GLU A 107 12.61 8.51 11.39
N LEU A 108 12.07 7.27 11.36
CA LEU A 108 11.34 6.78 10.20
C LEU A 108 10.10 7.63 9.93
N TYR A 109 9.38 8.06 10.96
CA TYR A 109 8.19 8.90 10.79
C TYR A 109 8.52 10.19 10.07
N LYS A 110 9.57 10.90 10.53
CA LYS A 110 10.08 12.10 9.86
C LYS A 110 10.54 11.80 8.43
N HIS A 111 11.29 10.72 8.23
CA HIS A 111 11.73 10.29 6.89
C HIS A 111 10.54 10.03 5.97
N THR A 112 9.48 9.38 6.47
CA THR A 112 8.26 9.09 5.73
C THR A 112 7.56 10.39 5.31
N GLN A 113 7.40 11.34 6.22
CA GLN A 113 6.81 12.66 5.93
C GLN A 113 7.61 13.49 4.90
N GLU A 114 8.93 13.30 4.86
CA GLU A 114 9.79 13.97 3.89
C GLU A 114 9.62 13.42 2.48
N HIS A 115 9.21 12.15 2.34
CA HIS A 115 9.16 11.41 1.08
C HIS A 115 7.75 10.90 0.72
N GLU A 116 6.70 11.56 1.19
CA GLU A 116 5.33 11.24 0.76
C GLU A 116 5.11 11.56 -0.75
N PRO A 117 4.25 10.78 -1.45
CA PRO A 117 3.56 9.58 -0.98
C PRO A 117 4.48 8.34 -1.04
N CYS A 118 4.48 7.51 -0.01
CA CYS A 118 5.31 6.29 0.02
C CYS A 118 4.63 5.05 0.63
N GLY A 119 3.31 5.09 0.84
CA GLY A 119 2.51 3.89 1.14
C GLY A 119 2.12 3.14 -0.13
N PHE A 120 3.07 2.44 -0.75
CA PHE A 120 2.86 1.73 -2.01
C PHE A 120 2.02 0.47 -1.84
N ARG A 121 1.06 0.29 -2.75
CA ARG A 121 0.12 -0.82 -2.75
C ARG A 121 -0.09 -1.37 -4.16
N MET A 122 -0.24 -2.69 -4.27
CA MET A 122 -0.58 -3.38 -5.51
C MET A 122 -1.90 -4.13 -5.33
N VAL A 123 -2.85 -3.93 -6.23
CA VAL A 123 -4.04 -4.78 -6.31
C VAL A 123 -3.63 -6.10 -6.95
N ILE A 124 -3.60 -7.18 -6.16
CA ILE A 124 -3.29 -8.54 -6.65
C ILE A 124 -4.55 -9.14 -7.28
N GLN A 125 -5.69 -8.95 -6.61
CA GLN A 125 -7.01 -9.44 -7.04
C GLN A 125 -8.10 -8.50 -6.52
N GLY A 126 -9.24 -8.45 -7.22
CA GLY A 126 -10.41 -7.66 -6.85
C GLY A 126 -10.55 -6.39 -7.70
N THR A 127 -11.40 -5.46 -7.25
CA THR A 127 -11.60 -4.22 -8.00
C THR A 127 -10.42 -3.26 -7.83
N LYS A 128 -10.10 -2.53 -8.90
CA LYS A 128 -9.06 -1.50 -8.87
C LYS A 128 -9.57 -0.16 -8.32
N SER A 129 -10.85 0.16 -8.52
CA SER A 129 -11.47 1.42 -8.09
C SER A 129 -12.81 1.12 -7.42
N GLY A 130 -13.23 1.96 -6.48
CA GLY A 130 -14.50 1.81 -5.76
C GLY A 130 -14.35 1.35 -4.32
N ASP A 131 -13.43 0.41 -4.05
CA ASP A 131 -13.29 -0.24 -2.74
C ASP A 131 -12.34 0.50 -1.77
N VAL A 132 -11.76 1.62 -2.21
CA VAL A 132 -10.88 2.49 -1.39
C VAL A 132 -11.35 3.93 -1.53
N ALA A 133 -11.46 4.61 -0.40
CA ALA A 133 -11.59 6.05 -0.29
C ALA A 133 -10.40 6.67 0.43
N VAL A 134 -10.17 7.95 0.17
CA VAL A 134 -9.28 8.83 0.91
C VAL A 134 -10.03 10.09 1.31
N THR A 135 -9.59 10.74 2.38
CA THR A 135 -10.16 12.02 2.84
C THR A 135 -9.23 13.17 2.49
N ASN A 136 -9.77 14.27 1.97
CA ASN A 136 -9.00 15.51 1.74
C ASN A 136 -8.94 16.40 2.99
N ASN A 137 -8.31 17.59 2.88
CA ASN A 137 -8.19 18.49 4.02
C ASN A 137 -9.51 19.09 4.51
N ASN A 138 -10.61 18.94 3.76
CA ASN A 138 -11.94 19.43 4.09
C ASN A 138 -12.85 18.31 4.63
N ASP A 139 -12.28 17.17 5.01
CA ASP A 139 -13.01 15.97 5.44
C ASP A 139 -13.93 15.36 4.37
N GLU A 140 -13.73 15.71 3.10
CA GLU A 140 -14.50 15.13 1.99
C GLU A 140 -13.96 13.74 1.64
N ILE A 141 -14.86 12.76 1.57
CA ILE A 141 -14.55 11.38 1.15
C ILE A 141 -14.47 11.35 -0.38
N ILE A 142 -13.30 10.99 -0.90
CA ILE A 142 -13.02 10.85 -2.32
C ILE A 142 -12.74 9.39 -2.62
N VAL A 143 -13.46 8.82 -3.59
CA VAL A 143 -13.18 7.48 -4.13
C VAL A 143 -12.26 7.62 -5.34
N PRO A 144 -10.95 7.31 -5.23
CA PRO A 144 -10.02 7.50 -6.33
C PRO A 144 -10.29 6.52 -7.48
N ARG A 145 -9.87 6.92 -8.68
CA ARG A 145 -9.86 6.04 -9.85
C ARG A 145 -8.45 5.55 -10.13
N MET A 146 -8.32 4.27 -10.43
CA MET A 146 -7.09 3.65 -10.91
C MET A 146 -6.98 3.73 -12.43
N ALA A 147 -5.74 3.80 -12.93
CA ALA A 147 -5.48 3.57 -14.35
C ALA A 147 -5.59 2.07 -14.68
N GLU A 148 -5.97 1.74 -15.91
CA GLU A 148 -6.19 0.34 -16.33
C GLU A 148 -4.88 -0.44 -16.51
N ASP A 149 -3.82 0.25 -16.89
CA ASP A 149 -2.52 -0.30 -17.29
C ASP A 149 -1.56 -0.55 -16.12
N THR A 150 -1.89 -0.08 -14.91
CA THR A 150 -1.16 -0.39 -13.68
C THR A 150 -2.05 -1.06 -12.65
N ASP A 151 -1.43 -1.83 -11.76
CA ASP A 151 -2.05 -2.41 -10.57
C ASP A 151 -1.58 -1.70 -9.30
N TRP A 152 -0.67 -0.73 -9.44
CA TRP A 152 -0.02 -0.03 -8.33
C TRP A 152 -0.60 1.36 -8.07
N TYR A 153 -0.70 1.70 -6.79
CA TYR A 153 -0.97 3.04 -6.32
C TYR A 153 -0.15 3.38 -5.08
N ALA A 154 -0.01 4.68 -4.82
CA ALA A 154 0.58 5.19 -3.60
C ALA A 154 -0.44 6.06 -2.85
N ILE A 155 -0.45 5.94 -1.53
CA ILE A 155 -1.18 6.81 -0.60
C ILE A 155 -0.15 7.50 0.29
N SER A 156 -0.46 8.70 0.79
CA SER A 156 0.35 9.29 1.85
C SER A 156 0.18 8.51 3.16
N HIS A 157 1.30 7.96 3.64
CA HIS A 157 1.36 6.95 4.70
C HIS A 157 1.05 7.51 6.09
N THR A 158 1.45 8.76 6.35
CA THR A 158 1.38 9.43 7.66
C THR A 158 0.24 10.42 7.81
N GLY A 159 -0.41 10.81 6.69
CA GLY A 159 -1.34 11.93 6.69
C GLY A 159 -2.66 11.69 5.97
N THR A 160 -2.80 10.59 5.20
CA THR A 160 -4.05 10.33 4.47
C THR A 160 -4.91 9.32 5.24
N LEU A 161 -6.05 9.81 5.72
CA LEU A 161 -7.11 8.94 6.20
C LEU A 161 -7.68 8.18 5.00
N HIS A 162 -7.68 6.85 5.07
CA HIS A 162 -8.12 5.99 3.98
C HIS A 162 -8.73 4.69 4.50
N GLY A 163 -9.57 4.07 3.67
CA GLY A 163 -10.32 2.88 4.06
C GLY A 163 -11.33 2.51 3.00
N THR A 164 -12.25 1.62 3.35
CA THR A 164 -13.39 1.24 2.52
C THR A 164 -14.52 2.26 2.73
N PRO A 165 -15.15 2.78 1.65
CA PRO A 165 -16.30 3.67 1.80
C PRO A 165 -17.42 2.99 2.59
N SER A 166 -18.08 3.73 3.49
CA SER A 166 -19.11 3.17 4.40
C SER A 166 -20.35 2.61 3.68
N ASN A 167 -20.56 2.96 2.41
CA ASN A 167 -21.63 2.45 1.57
C ASN A 167 -21.27 1.15 0.83
N ILE A 168 -20.09 0.58 1.06
CA ILE A 168 -19.63 -0.68 0.47
C ILE A 168 -19.63 -1.76 1.55
N ASP A 169 -20.41 -2.82 1.33
CA ASP A 169 -20.57 -3.97 2.25
C ASP A 169 -20.39 -5.33 1.54
N ASN A 170 -19.92 -5.30 0.29
CA ASN A 170 -19.88 -6.46 -0.60
C ASN A 170 -18.59 -6.55 -1.42
N ILE A 171 -17.45 -6.16 -0.83
CA ILE A 171 -16.14 -6.33 -1.47
C ILE A 171 -15.96 -7.81 -1.84
N LYS A 172 -15.64 -8.03 -3.12
CA LYS A 172 -15.42 -9.37 -3.66
C LYS A 172 -13.93 -9.68 -3.66
N ASP A 173 -13.53 -10.46 -2.66
CA ASP A 173 -12.30 -11.27 -2.68
C ASP A 173 -11.05 -10.46 -3.10
N ARG A 174 -10.79 -9.38 -2.35
CA ARG A 174 -9.82 -8.36 -2.71
C ARG A 174 -8.51 -8.57 -1.98
N TYR A 175 -7.43 -8.71 -2.74
CA TYR A 175 -6.09 -8.91 -2.21
C TYR A 175 -5.21 -7.72 -2.59
N VAL A 176 -4.59 -7.11 -1.59
CA VAL A 176 -3.73 -5.94 -1.77
C VAL A 176 -2.38 -6.21 -1.13
N LEU A 177 -1.31 -6.14 -1.93
CA LEU A 177 0.04 -6.05 -1.41
C LEU A 177 0.24 -4.66 -0.82
N PHE A 178 0.80 -4.59 0.38
CA PHE A 178 1.24 -3.35 1.01
C PHE A 178 2.74 -3.42 1.28
N VAL A 179 3.46 -2.35 0.91
CA VAL A 179 4.90 -2.26 1.07
C VAL A 179 5.28 -0.98 1.80
N GLN A 180 6.14 -1.13 2.81
CA GLN A 180 6.69 -0.05 3.62
C GLN A 180 8.20 -0.26 3.79
N GLY A 181 8.96 0.84 3.73
CA GLY A 181 10.40 0.81 3.92
C GLY A 181 11.02 2.20 4.03
N TRP A 182 12.34 2.23 4.16
CA TRP A 182 13.15 3.45 4.07
C TRP A 182 13.28 3.88 2.62
N VAL A 183 12.77 5.06 2.30
CA VAL A 183 12.71 5.56 0.93
C VAL A 183 14.10 5.96 0.41
N ASP A 184 14.47 5.43 -0.76
CA ASP A 184 15.53 5.97 -1.61
C ASP A 184 15.00 7.23 -2.30
N LYS A 185 15.48 8.39 -1.87
CA LYS A 185 14.99 9.70 -2.32
C LYS A 185 15.07 9.88 -3.83
N GLU A 186 16.14 9.43 -4.48
CA GLU A 186 16.36 9.67 -5.90
C GLU A 186 15.43 8.78 -6.74
N LYS A 187 15.39 7.48 -6.42
CA LYS A 187 14.46 6.55 -7.10
C LYS A 187 13.01 6.90 -6.87
N HIS A 188 12.68 7.39 -5.67
CA HIS A 188 11.33 7.85 -5.34
C HIS A 188 10.95 9.05 -6.18
N ALA A 189 11.81 10.06 -6.23
CA ALA A 189 11.55 11.26 -7.01
C ALA A 189 11.39 10.95 -8.51
N GLU A 190 12.20 10.03 -9.05
CA GLU A 190 12.07 9.55 -10.42
C GLU A 190 10.72 8.86 -10.67
N LEU A 191 10.39 7.85 -9.84
CA LEU A 191 9.17 7.06 -9.98
C LEU A 191 7.91 7.92 -9.86
N ILE A 192 7.85 8.79 -8.85
CA ILE A 192 6.71 9.68 -8.63
C ILE A 192 6.59 10.71 -9.76
N SER A 193 7.70 11.31 -10.22
CA SER A 193 7.67 12.26 -11.33
C SER A 193 7.15 11.63 -12.63
N LYS A 194 7.65 10.44 -12.97
CA LYS A 194 7.19 9.66 -14.13
C LYS A 194 5.69 9.34 -14.03
N SER A 195 5.26 8.88 -12.85
CA SER A 195 3.87 8.53 -12.59
C SER A 195 2.94 9.75 -12.65
N ILE A 196 3.38 10.91 -12.15
CA ILE A 196 2.64 12.17 -12.26
C ILE A 196 2.43 12.55 -13.71
N ASN A 197 3.48 12.48 -14.53
CA ASN A 197 3.39 12.84 -15.95
C ASN A 197 2.41 11.95 -16.70
N LYS A 198 2.37 10.66 -16.36
CA LYS A 198 1.51 9.66 -17.02
C LYS A 198 0.06 9.71 -16.53
N TYR A 199 -0.18 9.89 -15.24
CA TYR A 199 -1.50 9.73 -14.61
C TYR A 199 -2.06 11.02 -13.98
N LYS A 200 -1.59 12.20 -14.40
CA LYS A 200 -1.94 13.50 -13.83
C LYS A 200 -3.44 13.72 -13.54
N ASP A 201 -4.33 13.17 -14.38
CA ASP A 201 -5.78 13.37 -14.31
C ASP A 201 -6.48 12.39 -13.33
N LEU A 202 -5.71 11.47 -12.74
CA LEU A 202 -6.17 10.49 -11.75
C LEU A 202 -5.61 10.74 -10.34
N ILE A 203 -4.79 11.78 -10.18
CA ILE A 203 -4.17 12.12 -8.90
C ILE A 203 -5.19 12.84 -8.02
N VAL A 204 -5.38 12.32 -6.81
CA VAL A 204 -6.14 12.99 -5.76
C VAL A 204 -5.18 13.79 -4.88
N LYS A 205 -5.53 15.03 -4.59
CA LYS A 205 -4.73 15.96 -3.80
C LYS A 205 -5.51 16.47 -2.59
N LYS A 206 -4.75 16.99 -1.63
CA LYS A 206 -5.23 17.69 -0.43
C LYS A 206 -6.23 18.80 -0.75
#